data_AF-A0A3M1KZ33-F1
#
_entry.id   AF-A0A3M1KZ33-F1
#
_cell.length_a   1.000
_cell.length_b   1.000
_cell.length_c   1.000
_cell.angle_alpha   90.00
_cell.angle_beta   90.00
_cell.angle_gamma   90.00
#
_symmetry.space_group_name_H-M   'P 1'
#
loop_
_entity.id
_entity.type
_entity.pdbx_description
1 polymer ?
#
loop_
_entity_poly.entity_id
_entity_poly.type
_entity_poly.pdbx_seq_one_letter_code
_entity_poly.pdbx_strand_id
1 'polypeptide(L)'
;MKSVVLTLLLVSAVACGVKTAPRPPEDTAARPPRAVRAVAVPGGRVRLEWKRPEHSVDGRRLDDLARFAVERSTRGGPYERIGTVDVLDPNKLRPRSSYHYVDTPSTPLEELHYRVRAIAADGQEGVASQPVAVQSPGGTEDEAGDR
;
A
#
# COMPACT_ATOMS: atom_id res chain seq x y z
N MET A 1 -7.21 59.49 -1.89
CA MET A 1 -6.24 58.38 -2.06
C MET A 1 -5.57 57.91 -0.74
N LYS A 2 -5.86 58.50 0.43
CA LYS A 2 -5.34 58.00 1.73
C LYS A 2 -6.26 56.97 2.43
N SER A 3 -7.55 56.97 2.10
CA SER A 3 -8.54 56.09 2.75
C SER A 3 -8.51 54.62 2.30
N VAL A 4 -7.96 54.32 1.13
CA VAL A 4 -7.89 52.93 0.59
C VAL A 4 -6.77 52.12 1.26
N VAL A 5 -5.68 52.78 1.65
CA VAL A 5 -4.54 52.15 2.33
C VAL A 5 -4.91 51.72 3.76
N LEU A 6 -5.82 52.44 4.41
CA LEU A 6 -6.24 52.15 5.78
C LEU A 6 -7.17 50.92 5.87
N THR A 7 -7.99 50.66 4.84
CA THR A 7 -8.92 49.52 4.84
C THR A 7 -8.23 48.20 4.51
N LEU A 8 -7.14 48.20 3.73
CA LEU A 8 -6.40 46.98 3.38
C LEU A 8 -5.59 46.42 4.57
N LEU A 9 -5.21 47.27 5.53
CA LEU A 9 -4.41 46.86 6.69
C LEU A 9 -5.23 46.17 7.80
N LEU A 10 -6.55 46.35 7.82
CA LEU A 10 -7.43 45.84 8.87
C LEU A 10 -7.89 44.39 8.65
N VAL A 11 -7.81 43.88 7.41
CA VAL A 11 -8.25 42.51 7.06
C VAL A 11 -7.18 41.45 7.38
N SER A 12 -5.94 41.87 7.61
CA SER A 12 -4.79 40.99 7.85
C SER A 12 -4.79 40.29 9.22
N ALA A 13 -5.66 40.70 10.16
CA ALA A 13 -5.60 40.27 11.56
C ALA A 13 -6.50 39.06 11.91
N VAL A 14 -7.28 38.53 10.96
CA VAL A 14 -8.22 37.39 11.21
C VAL A 14 -7.63 36.03 10.80
N ALA A 15 -6.33 35.96 10.48
CA ALA A 15 -5.64 34.69 10.35
C ALA A 15 -5.38 34.10 11.74
N CYS A 16 -6.44 33.66 12.44
CA CYS A 16 -6.33 32.89 13.66
C CYS A 16 -5.68 31.54 13.32
N GLY A 17 -4.36 31.46 13.50
CA GLY A 17 -3.62 30.21 13.50
C GLY A 17 -4.05 29.35 14.69
N VAL A 18 -5.24 28.75 14.60
CA VAL A 18 -5.73 27.80 15.59
C VAL A 18 -4.82 26.59 15.50
N LYS A 19 -3.98 26.40 16.52
CA LYS A 19 -3.16 25.20 16.66
C LYS A 19 -4.12 24.03 16.83
N THR A 20 -4.35 23.30 15.75
CA THR A 20 -5.20 22.10 15.77
C THR A 20 -4.53 21.05 16.65
N ALA A 21 -5.35 20.26 17.35
CA ALA A 21 -4.84 19.16 18.16
C ALA A 21 -4.01 18.20 17.28
N PRO A 22 -2.89 17.66 17.79
CA PRO A 22 -2.17 16.60 17.11
C PRO A 22 -3.11 15.46 16.75
N ARG A 23 -2.98 14.92 15.54
CA ARG A 23 -3.77 13.75 15.15
C ARG A 23 -3.21 12.50 15.83
N PRO A 24 -4.07 11.60 16.34
CA PRO A 24 -3.64 10.29 16.82
C PRO A 24 -2.92 9.51 15.70
N PRO A 25 -1.85 8.76 16.01
CA PRO A 25 -1.16 7.93 15.02
C PRO A 25 -2.06 6.93 14.29
N GLU A 26 -3.02 6.33 15.01
CA GLU A 26 -3.99 5.39 14.47
C GLU A 26 -4.91 6.01 13.40
N ASP A 27 -5.19 7.31 13.51
CA ASP A 27 -6.04 8.06 12.57
C ASP A 27 -5.29 8.42 11.28
N THR A 28 -3.98 8.64 11.40
CA THR A 28 -3.11 8.96 10.25
C THR A 28 -2.65 7.71 9.49
N ALA A 29 -2.90 6.52 10.03
CA ALA A 29 -2.57 5.26 9.37
C ALA A 29 -3.21 5.17 7.98
N ALA A 30 -2.46 4.65 7.01
CA ALA A 30 -2.98 4.46 5.66
C ALA A 30 -4.15 3.47 5.65
N ARG A 31 -5.18 3.74 4.85
CA ARG A 31 -6.21 2.74 4.56
C ARG A 31 -5.62 1.54 3.81
N PRO A 32 -6.34 0.40 3.76
CA PRO A 32 -5.87 -0.75 3.03
C PRO A 32 -5.60 -0.47 1.54
N PRO A 33 -4.53 -1.04 0.95
CA PRO A 33 -4.40 -1.15 -0.49
C PRO A 33 -5.64 -1.77 -1.13
N ARG A 34 -6.02 -1.25 -2.30
CA ARG A 34 -7.30 -1.59 -2.97
C ARG A 34 -7.06 -2.53 -4.13
N ALA A 35 -8.12 -3.24 -4.55
CA ALA A 35 -8.11 -4.11 -5.73
C ALA A 35 -6.92 -5.10 -5.73
N VAL A 36 -6.61 -5.64 -4.55
CA VAL A 36 -5.56 -6.66 -4.39
C VAL A 36 -6.01 -7.92 -5.11
N ARG A 37 -5.11 -8.49 -5.92
CA ARG A 37 -5.30 -9.79 -6.57
C ARG A 37 -3.99 -10.54 -6.62
N ALA A 38 -4.06 -11.85 -6.55
CA ALA A 38 -2.94 -12.76 -6.72
C ALA A 38 -3.28 -13.78 -7.80
N VAL A 39 -2.34 -14.05 -8.70
CA VAL A 39 -2.53 -14.99 -9.81
C VAL A 39 -1.28 -15.85 -9.93
N ALA A 40 -1.47 -17.16 -10.03
CA ALA A 40 -0.40 -18.10 -10.36
C ALA A 40 0.11 -17.84 -11.79
N VAL A 41 1.42 -17.76 -11.97
CA VAL A 41 2.08 -17.54 -13.26
C VAL A 41 3.15 -18.62 -13.51
N PRO A 42 3.56 -18.85 -14.77
CA PRO A 42 4.50 -19.92 -15.11
C PRO A 42 5.81 -19.88 -14.30
N GLY A 43 6.36 -21.07 -14.04
CA GLY A 43 7.59 -21.27 -13.30
C GLY A 43 7.40 -21.26 -11.78
N GLY A 44 6.25 -21.70 -11.28
CA GLY A 44 6.03 -21.82 -9.83
C GLY A 44 5.85 -20.48 -9.09
N ARG A 45 5.51 -19.40 -9.81
CA ARG A 45 5.48 -18.03 -9.26
C ARG A 45 4.06 -17.53 -9.03
N VAL A 46 3.91 -16.56 -8.13
CA VAL A 46 2.65 -15.85 -7.92
C VAL A 46 2.87 -14.36 -8.18
N ARG A 47 2.07 -13.78 -9.06
CA ARG A 47 2.05 -12.35 -9.32
C ARG A 47 0.93 -11.69 -8.52
N LEU A 48 1.30 -10.80 -7.62
CA LEU A 48 0.39 -9.94 -6.88
C LEU A 48 0.28 -8.59 -7.56
N GLU A 49 -0.92 -8.03 -7.59
CA GLU A 49 -1.18 -6.68 -8.08
C GLU A 49 -2.18 -5.95 -7.19
N TRP A 50 -1.98 -4.65 -6.99
CA TRP A 50 -2.85 -3.82 -6.16
C TRP A 50 -2.78 -2.34 -6.56
N LYS A 51 -3.72 -1.56 -6.02
CA LYS A 51 -3.74 -0.10 -6.11
C LYS A 51 -3.39 0.54 -4.77
N ARG A 52 -2.69 1.68 -4.81
CA ARG A 52 -2.37 2.44 -3.59
C ARG A 52 -3.63 2.94 -2.88
N PRO A 53 -3.61 3.05 -1.54
CA PRO A 53 -4.55 3.89 -0.83
C PRO A 53 -4.29 5.37 -1.15
N GLU A 54 -5.35 6.14 -1.19
CA GLU A 54 -5.32 7.60 -1.40
C GLU A 54 -5.57 8.37 -0.10
N HIS A 55 -6.03 7.68 0.95
CA HIS A 55 -6.47 8.30 2.18
C HIS A 55 -6.01 7.52 3.41
N SER A 56 -5.85 8.24 4.53
CA SER A 56 -5.69 7.69 5.87
C SER A 56 -7.04 7.24 6.45
N VAL A 57 -7.02 6.57 7.60
CA VAL A 57 -8.22 6.07 8.30
C VAL A 57 -9.22 7.19 8.52
N ASP A 58 -8.76 8.36 9.00
CA ASP A 58 -9.54 9.59 9.20
C ASP A 58 -10.12 10.21 7.91
N GLY A 59 -9.81 9.64 6.74
CA GLY A 59 -10.31 10.09 5.43
C GLY A 59 -9.54 11.25 4.82
N ARG A 60 -8.46 11.74 5.44
CA ARG A 60 -7.59 12.74 4.81
C ARG A 60 -6.71 12.12 3.73
N ARG A 61 -6.23 12.95 2.80
CA ARG A 61 -5.35 12.51 1.70
C ARG A 61 -4.03 11.97 2.26
N LEU A 62 -3.59 10.83 1.71
CA LEU A 62 -2.34 10.17 2.07
C LEU A 62 -1.21 10.64 1.15
N ASP A 63 -0.34 11.49 1.68
CA ASP A 63 0.70 12.20 0.93
C ASP A 63 2.13 11.70 1.16
N ASP A 64 2.29 10.84 2.15
CA ASP A 64 3.54 10.34 2.72
C ASP A 64 3.70 8.83 2.55
N LEU A 65 2.92 8.21 1.66
CA LEU A 65 3.08 6.79 1.33
C LEU A 65 4.48 6.54 0.74
N ALA A 66 5.28 5.71 1.42
CA ALA A 66 6.66 5.44 1.04
C ALA A 66 6.86 4.05 0.45
N ARG A 67 6.12 3.04 0.94
CA ARG A 67 6.34 1.63 0.55
C ARG A 67 5.12 0.77 0.83
N PHE A 68 5.14 -0.43 0.27
CA PHE A 68 4.22 -1.51 0.62
C PHE A 68 4.99 -2.67 1.24
N ALA A 69 4.40 -3.30 2.26
CA ALA A 69 4.79 -4.64 2.70
C ALA A 69 3.87 -5.67 2.05
N VAL A 70 4.47 -6.69 1.46
CA VAL A 70 3.78 -7.87 0.95
C VAL A 70 3.94 -8.97 1.99
N GLU A 71 2.80 -9.49 2.45
CA GLU A 71 2.75 -10.50 3.49
C GLU A 71 2.09 -11.77 2.94
N ARG A 72 2.61 -12.93 3.35
CA ARG A 72 2.12 -14.25 2.96
C ARG A 72 1.85 -15.10 4.20
N SER A 73 0.75 -15.81 4.19
CA SER A 73 0.44 -16.90 5.13
C SER A 73 0.38 -18.23 4.38
N THR A 74 0.94 -19.27 5.00
CA THR A 74 0.92 -20.64 4.48
C THR A 74 0.13 -21.53 5.44
N ARG A 75 -0.72 -22.42 4.92
CA ARG A 75 -1.49 -23.39 5.72
C ARG A 75 -2.28 -22.78 6.90
N GLY A 76 -2.82 -21.57 6.72
CA GLY A 76 -3.54 -20.84 7.78
C GLY A 76 -2.66 -20.35 8.93
N GLY A 77 -1.33 -20.39 8.79
CA GLY A 77 -0.37 -19.87 9.76
C GLY A 77 -0.34 -18.33 9.83
N PRO A 78 0.60 -17.75 10.61
CA PRO A 78 0.77 -16.31 10.68
C PRO A 78 1.17 -15.71 9.32
N TYR A 79 0.84 -14.44 9.12
CA TYR A 79 1.32 -13.68 7.98
C TYR A 79 2.75 -13.22 8.22
N GLU A 80 3.65 -13.56 7.29
CA GLU A 80 5.04 -13.15 7.31
C GLU A 80 5.33 -12.19 6.16
N ARG A 81 6.18 -11.19 6.39
CA ARG A 81 6.61 -10.25 5.36
C ARG A 81 7.61 -10.94 4.42
N ILE A 82 7.23 -11.10 3.16
CA ILE A 82 8.06 -11.75 2.14
C ILE A 82 8.79 -10.74 1.24
N GLY A 83 8.35 -9.48 1.24
CA GLY A 83 8.99 -8.44 0.45
C GLY A 83 8.38 -7.07 0.67
N THR A 84 9.07 -6.07 0.13
CA THR A 84 8.59 -4.68 0.11
C THR A 84 8.68 -4.10 -1.29
N VAL A 85 7.76 -3.18 -1.61
CA VAL A 85 7.75 -2.44 -2.87
C VAL A 85 7.76 -0.95 -2.57
N ASP A 86 8.81 -0.26 -2.98
CA ASP A 86 8.94 1.17 -2.74
C ASP A 86 8.03 1.98 -3.67
N VAL A 87 7.50 3.07 -3.13
CA VAL A 87 6.69 4.05 -3.86
C VAL A 87 7.62 5.15 -4.36
N LEU A 88 8.06 4.99 -5.60
CA LEU A 88 8.80 6.01 -6.31
C LEU A 88 7.82 6.85 -7.14
N ASP A 89 7.51 8.05 -6.65
CA ASP A 89 6.72 9.05 -7.36
C ASP A 89 7.66 10.17 -7.87
N PRO A 90 8.38 9.97 -9.01
CA PRO A 90 9.40 10.89 -9.50
C PRO A 90 8.83 12.28 -9.85
N ASN A 91 7.53 12.35 -10.11
CA ASN A 91 6.82 13.61 -10.30
C ASN A 91 5.49 13.51 -9.55
N LYS A 92 5.42 14.11 -8.34
CA LYS A 92 4.23 14.09 -7.46
C LYS A 92 2.93 14.55 -8.14
N LEU A 93 3.01 15.14 -9.33
CA LEU A 93 1.87 15.50 -10.18
C LEU A 93 1.10 14.30 -10.74
N ARG A 94 1.76 13.15 -10.95
CA ARG A 94 1.11 11.91 -11.43
C ARG A 94 1.63 10.71 -10.64
N PRO A 95 1.16 10.53 -9.40
CA PRO A 95 1.55 9.38 -8.59
C PRO A 95 1.19 8.07 -9.29
N ARG A 96 2.08 7.08 -9.17
CA ARG A 96 1.78 5.75 -9.68
C ARG A 96 0.63 5.16 -8.87
N SER A 97 -0.39 4.65 -9.55
CA SER A 97 -1.60 4.15 -8.89
C SER A 97 -1.63 2.63 -8.71
N SER A 98 -0.84 1.88 -9.49
CA SER A 98 -0.84 0.41 -9.51
C SER A 98 0.55 -0.16 -9.32
N TYR A 99 0.65 -1.20 -8.49
CA TYR A 99 1.89 -1.85 -8.10
C TYR A 99 1.77 -3.37 -8.27
N HIS A 100 2.91 -4.03 -8.35
CA HIS A 100 2.96 -5.48 -8.43
C HIS A 100 4.18 -6.03 -7.69
N TYR A 101 4.10 -7.30 -7.31
CA TYR A 101 5.19 -8.07 -6.72
C TYR A 101 5.10 -9.51 -7.23
N VAL A 102 6.24 -10.16 -7.40
CA VAL A 102 6.32 -11.56 -7.82
C VAL A 102 6.94 -12.37 -6.69
N ASP A 103 6.15 -13.28 -6.13
CA ASP A 103 6.60 -14.26 -5.17
C ASP A 103 7.07 -15.53 -5.89
N THR A 104 8.15 -16.12 -5.40
CA THR A 104 8.67 -17.41 -5.85
C THR A 104 8.74 -18.33 -4.63
N PRO A 105 7.61 -18.96 -4.24
CA PRO A 105 7.59 -19.86 -3.10
C PRO A 105 8.58 -21.01 -3.30
N SER A 106 9.35 -21.33 -2.27
CA SER A 106 10.36 -22.38 -2.30
C SER A 106 9.77 -23.80 -2.32
N THR A 107 8.50 -23.94 -1.98
CA THR A 107 7.77 -25.21 -2.02
C THR A 107 6.41 -25.00 -2.68
N PRO A 108 5.97 -25.92 -3.57
CA PRO A 108 4.60 -25.92 -4.04
C PRO A 108 3.70 -26.18 -2.83
N LEU A 109 2.81 -25.23 -2.54
CA LEU A 109 1.88 -25.31 -1.40
C LEU A 109 0.45 -25.30 -1.91
N GLU A 110 -0.45 -26.10 -1.33
CA GLU A 110 -1.82 -26.21 -1.85
C GLU A 110 -2.52 -24.84 -1.94
N GLU A 111 -2.37 -24.00 -0.91
CA GLU A 111 -2.99 -22.69 -0.88
C GLU A 111 -2.11 -21.64 -0.19
N LEU A 112 -1.99 -20.49 -0.83
CA LEU A 112 -1.25 -19.33 -0.35
C LEU A 112 -2.21 -18.17 -0.14
N HIS A 113 -2.12 -17.54 1.03
CA HIS A 113 -2.89 -16.35 1.35
C HIS A 113 -1.98 -15.13 1.37
N TYR A 114 -2.37 -14.09 0.65
CA TYR A 114 -1.62 -12.86 0.56
C TYR A 114 -2.41 -11.66 1.05
N ARG A 115 -1.72 -10.73 1.69
CA ARG A 115 -2.24 -9.40 1.98
C ARG A 115 -1.14 -8.36 1.77
N VAL A 116 -1.56 -7.12 1.54
CA VAL A 116 -0.64 -6.00 1.33
C VAL A 116 -0.94 -4.91 2.32
N ARG A 117 0.10 -4.28 2.87
CA ARG A 117 -0.01 -3.14 3.78
C ARG A 117 0.76 -1.95 3.24
N ALA A 118 0.18 -0.76 3.35
CA ALA A 118 0.87 0.49 3.08
C ALA A 118 1.75 0.91 4.27
N ILE A 119 2.91 1.49 4.01
CA ILE A 119 3.84 2.00 5.01
C ILE A 119 4.17 3.45 4.66
N ALA A 120 3.94 4.36 5.62
CA ALA A 120 4.24 5.79 5.49
C ALA A 120 5.75 6.06 5.64
N ALA A 121 6.18 7.27 5.27
CA ALA A 121 7.59 7.69 5.26
C ALA A 121 8.24 7.71 6.65
N ASP A 122 7.44 7.88 7.70
CA ASP A 122 7.87 7.78 9.11
C ASP A 122 7.93 6.33 9.62
N GLY A 123 7.62 5.35 8.77
CA GLY A 123 7.58 3.93 9.11
C GLY A 123 6.24 3.45 9.65
N GLN A 124 5.24 4.33 9.82
CA GLN A 124 3.93 3.93 10.31
C GLN A 124 3.25 2.94 9.36
N GLU A 125 2.82 1.81 9.93
CA GLU A 125 2.13 0.76 9.20
C GLU A 125 0.62 1.05 9.10
N GLY A 126 0.09 1.08 7.88
CA GLY A 126 -1.34 1.23 7.61
C GLY A 126 -2.14 -0.03 7.90
N VAL A 127 -3.43 -0.05 7.57
CA VAL A 127 -4.27 -1.26 7.69
C VAL A 127 -3.93 -2.24 6.55
N ALA A 128 -3.89 -3.54 6.84
CA ALA A 128 -3.70 -4.56 5.81
C ALA A 128 -4.93 -4.70 4.90
N SER A 129 -4.71 -5.07 3.64
CA SER A 129 -5.78 -5.47 2.74
C SER A 129 -6.53 -6.70 3.25
N GLN A 130 -7.74 -6.90 2.71
CA GLN A 130 -8.37 -8.21 2.80
C GLN A 130 -7.43 -9.26 2.18
N PRO A 131 -7.33 -10.45 2.79
CA PRO A 131 -6.57 -11.55 2.21
C PRO A 131 -7.11 -11.97 0.84
N VAL A 132 -6.21 -12.35 -0.05
CA VAL A 132 -6.53 -13.04 -1.30
C VAL A 132 -5.85 -14.40 -1.29
N ALA A 133 -6.64 -15.44 -1.58
CA ALA A 133 -6.13 -16.80 -1.71
C ALA A 133 -5.76 -17.08 -3.17
N VAL A 134 -4.72 -17.88 -3.36
CA VAL A 134 -4.34 -18.42 -4.66
C VAL A 134 -3.82 -19.84 -4.46
N GLN A 135 -4.26 -20.74 -5.32
CA GLN A 135 -3.70 -22.08 -5.41
C GLN A 135 -2.25 -21.92 -5.88
N SER A 136 -1.27 -22.58 -5.24
CA SER A 136 0.08 -22.51 -5.80
C SER A 136 0.02 -23.02 -7.23
N PRO A 137 0.78 -22.42 -8.16
CA PRO A 137 1.09 -23.11 -9.40
C PRO A 137 1.61 -24.49 -9.01
N GLY A 138 0.80 -25.52 -9.28
CA GLY A 138 1.22 -26.90 -9.09
C GLY A 138 2.51 -27.07 -9.85
N GLY A 139 3.51 -27.68 -9.23
CA GLY A 139 4.62 -28.22 -10.00
C GLY A 139 3.99 -29.24 -10.92
N THR A 140 3.76 -28.89 -12.18
CA THR A 140 3.78 -29.90 -13.22
C THR A 140 5.20 -30.41 -13.18
N GLU A 141 5.42 -31.49 -12.43
CA GLU A 141 6.40 -32.49 -12.81
C GLU A 141 6.12 -32.77 -14.28
N ASP A 142 6.90 -32.12 -15.14
CA ASP A 142 7.12 -32.60 -16.50
C ASP A 142 7.81 -33.96 -16.32
N GLU A 143 7.00 -34.99 -16.11
CA GLU A 143 7.27 -36.35 -16.52
C GLU A 143 7.27 -36.37 -18.07
N ALA A 144 8.24 -35.68 -18.66
CA ALA A 144 8.73 -35.92 -20.00
C ALA A 144 10.09 -36.62 -19.79
N GLY A 145 10.10 -37.93 -19.56
CA GLY A 145 9.66 -38.89 -20.57
C GLY A 145 10.87 -39.25 -21.40
N ASP A 146 11.68 -40.14 -20.82
CA ASP A 146 12.58 -41.07 -21.48
C ASP A 146 12.18 -41.36 -22.94
N ARG A 147 13.02 -40.94 -23.89
CA ARG A 147 13.33 -41.62 -25.18
C ARG A 147 14.67 -41.14 -25.71
#